data_AF-A0A947QZR3-F1
#
_entry.id   AF-A0A947QZR3-F1
#
_cell.length_a   1.000
_cell.length_b   1.000
_cell.length_c   1.000
_cell.angle_alpha   90.00
_cell.angle_beta   90.00
_cell.angle_gamma   90.00
#
_symmetry.space_group_name_H-M   'P 1'
#
loop_
_entity.id
_entity.type
_entity.pdbx_description
1 polymer ?
#
loop_
_entity_poly.entity_id
_entity_poly.type
_entity_poly.pdbx_seq_one_letter_code
_entity_poly.pdbx_strand_id
1 'polypeptide(L)'
;MNTVKFIVSAIVFILAVSCGESDMTPGYIAKQPKILALKITNPEIRNGDAFSLNLLVAGQSVDQNMTNEVEWILGADLNDTSNYSVALGRAPYNQTFTLDETIWDTIPQDSINELMGDRTWIDIPVMAKVVVNGTTLRGIKTLRMTEMPAGMNPVIRAVTAKYGTETITITRNENRILTLAGDSIPDNFALTANMQDMGEFNDKLIYQWSVSAARWGEGELYINSEKKDIEQLLGENATAAEYRESVVFSTQGEDGDDPVQFGEYDIFLVVRDKKIDSSGREEDRFGLDFFHFTFILSDH
;
A
#
# COMPACT_ATOMS: atom_id res chain seq x y z
N MET A 1 -62.14 8.49 15.77
CA MET A 1 -62.30 9.42 14.63
C MET A 1 -60.99 10.15 14.47
N ASN A 2 -60.33 10.25 13.34
CA ASN A 2 -60.17 9.51 12.09
C ASN A 2 -58.83 10.10 11.59
N THR A 3 -57.80 9.30 11.29
CA THR A 3 -57.35 9.00 9.92
C THR A 3 -57.20 10.28 9.07
N VAL A 4 -56.06 10.60 8.46
CA VAL A 4 -55.42 9.86 7.36
C VAL A 4 -53.97 10.34 7.14
N LYS A 5 -53.13 9.35 6.81
CA LYS A 5 -51.81 9.32 6.13
C LYS A 5 -51.58 10.43 5.07
N PHE A 6 -50.34 10.72 4.67
CA PHE A 6 -49.94 10.76 3.24
C PHE A 6 -48.40 10.86 3.05
N ILE A 7 -47.85 9.83 2.38
CA ILE A 7 -46.73 9.82 1.38
C ILE A 7 -45.32 10.28 1.83
N VAL A 8 -44.33 9.39 2.01
CA VAL A 8 -43.53 8.63 1.00
C VAL A 8 -42.79 9.53 -0.01
N SER A 9 -41.51 9.81 0.24
CA SER A 9 -40.46 9.99 -0.80
C SER A 9 -39.10 10.02 -0.10
N ALA A 10 -38.38 8.90 0.01
CA ALA A 10 -37.58 8.26 -1.04
C ALA A 10 -36.13 8.80 -1.05
N ILE A 11 -35.27 8.29 -0.15
CA ILE A 11 -33.85 7.97 -0.44
C ILE A 11 -33.48 6.72 0.39
N VAL A 12 -34.18 5.62 0.11
CA VAL A 12 -33.65 4.25 0.25
C VAL A 12 -33.83 3.67 -1.14
N PHE A 13 -32.91 4.00 -2.05
CA PHE A 13 -32.70 3.37 -3.35
C PHE A 13 -31.43 3.94 -3.98
N ILE A 14 -30.27 3.48 -3.51
CA ILE A 14 -29.12 3.21 -4.39
C ILE A 14 -28.63 1.81 -4.00
N LEU A 15 -29.50 0.81 -4.17
CA LEU A 15 -29.05 -0.52 -4.54
C LEU A 15 -29.16 -0.57 -6.06
N ALA A 16 -28.02 -0.86 -6.67
CA ALA A 16 -27.81 -1.51 -7.97
C ALA A 16 -29.03 -1.59 -8.90
N VAL A 17 -28.99 -0.86 -10.02
CA VAL A 17 -28.85 -1.45 -11.37
C VAL A 17 -28.33 -0.34 -12.29
N SER A 18 -27.02 -0.26 -12.48
CA SER A 18 -26.53 -0.10 -13.85
C SER A 18 -25.92 -1.42 -14.22
N CYS A 19 -26.67 -2.21 -15.00
CA CYS A 19 -26.10 -3.21 -15.89
C CYS A 19 -25.11 -2.49 -16.82
N GLY A 20 -23.86 -2.46 -16.39
CA GLY A 20 -22.76 -2.96 -17.19
C GLY A 20 -22.01 -3.86 -16.24
N GLU A 21 -21.79 -5.12 -16.60
CA GLU A 21 -20.60 -5.82 -16.13
C GLU A 21 -19.46 -4.84 -16.38
N SER A 22 -18.98 -4.27 -15.30
CA SER A 22 -17.87 -3.36 -15.38
C SER A 22 -16.68 -4.27 -15.65
N ASP A 23 -16.32 -4.44 -16.92
CA ASP A 23 -15.02 -4.95 -17.39
C ASP A 23 -13.82 -4.14 -16.83
N MET A 24 -14.05 -3.27 -15.83
CA MET A 24 -13.01 -2.60 -15.11
C MET A 24 -12.39 -3.58 -14.13
N THR A 25 -11.16 -3.94 -14.45
CA THR A 25 -10.23 -4.64 -13.55
C THR A 25 -10.29 -4.07 -12.13
N PRO A 26 -10.41 -4.92 -11.09
CA PRO A 26 -10.44 -4.49 -9.70
C PRO A 26 -9.26 -3.60 -9.29
N GLY A 27 -9.50 -2.67 -8.35
CA GLY A 27 -8.51 -1.68 -7.93
C GLY A 27 -7.23 -2.23 -7.30
N TYR A 28 -7.28 -3.45 -6.73
CA TYR A 28 -6.11 -4.14 -6.18
C TYR A 28 -5.19 -4.74 -7.27
N ILE A 29 -5.70 -4.93 -8.50
CA ILE A 29 -4.87 -5.37 -9.62
C ILE A 29 -4.20 -4.14 -10.25
N ALA A 30 -2.87 -4.17 -10.31
CA ALA A 30 -2.04 -3.12 -10.86
C ALA A 30 -1.60 -3.47 -12.30
N LYS A 31 -2.42 -3.09 -13.28
CA LYS A 31 -2.03 -3.15 -14.71
C LYS A 31 -1.08 -2.03 -15.08
N GLN A 32 -1.50 -0.79 -14.84
CA GLN A 32 -0.71 0.40 -15.15
C GLN A 32 0.21 0.78 -13.98
N PRO A 33 1.38 1.40 -14.26
CA PRO A 33 2.26 1.92 -13.23
C PRO A 33 1.54 2.91 -12.30
N LYS A 34 1.59 2.66 -10.99
CA LYS A 34 1.04 3.54 -9.94
C LYS A 34 1.90 3.47 -8.68
N ILE A 35 2.04 4.59 -7.98
CA ILE A 35 2.67 4.61 -6.65
C ILE A 35 1.68 4.00 -5.65
N LEU A 36 2.06 2.92 -4.98
CA LEU A 36 1.26 2.32 -3.91
C LEU A 36 1.56 2.94 -2.55
N ALA A 37 2.83 3.26 -2.30
CA ALA A 37 3.27 3.75 -1.01
C ALA A 37 4.55 4.58 -1.09
N LEU A 38 4.65 5.53 -0.18
CA LEU A 38 5.86 6.27 0.15
C LEU A 38 6.09 6.06 1.66
N LYS A 39 7.27 5.59 2.03
CA LYS A 39 7.66 5.35 3.43
C LYS A 39 8.74 6.33 3.83
N ILE A 40 8.55 6.94 4.99
CA ILE A 40 9.55 7.73 5.71
C ILE A 40 9.97 6.88 6.90
N THR A 41 11.26 6.63 7.13
CA THR A 41 11.73 5.71 8.19
C THR A 41 11.25 6.08 9.59
N ASN A 42 11.21 7.38 9.88
CA ASN A 42 10.63 7.94 11.09
C ASN A 42 9.49 8.87 10.67
N PRO A 43 8.22 8.50 10.93
CA PRO A 43 7.06 9.30 10.53
C PRO A 43 7.00 10.66 11.25
N GLU A 44 7.59 10.71 12.44
CA GLU A 44 7.78 11.90 13.26
C GLU A 44 9.27 12.09 13.54
N ILE A 45 9.75 13.32 13.41
CA ILE A 45 11.15 13.67 13.62
C ILE A 45 11.28 15.00 14.36
N ARG A 46 12.45 15.26 14.95
CA ARG A 46 12.85 16.60 15.40
C ARG A 46 13.53 17.36 14.26
N ASN A 47 13.58 18.69 14.42
CA ASN A 47 14.43 19.52 13.57
C ASN A 47 15.89 19.06 13.72
N GLY A 48 16.58 18.86 12.60
CA GLY A 48 17.94 18.33 12.58
C GLY A 48 18.02 16.80 12.40
N ASP A 49 16.96 16.04 12.68
CA ASP A 49 17.02 14.58 12.57
C ASP A 49 17.18 14.14 11.11
N ALA A 50 18.02 13.13 10.90
CA ALA A 50 18.09 12.41 9.63
C ALA A 50 16.87 11.48 9.47
N PHE A 51 16.37 11.39 8.25
CA PHE A 51 15.35 10.42 7.87
C PHE A 51 15.63 9.85 6.48
N SER A 52 15.00 8.72 6.17
CA SER A 52 15.14 8.11 4.87
C SER A 52 13.80 7.82 4.22
N LEU A 53 13.80 7.84 2.89
CA LEU A 53 12.64 7.75 2.04
C LEU A 53 12.71 6.50 1.17
N ASN A 54 11.58 5.83 1.03
CA ASN A 54 11.41 4.64 0.21
C ASN A 54 10.11 4.75 -0.59
N LEU A 55 10.13 4.30 -1.84
CA LEU A 55 8.98 4.31 -2.73
C LEU A 55 8.61 2.88 -3.12
N LEU A 56 7.30 2.61 -3.21
CA LEU A 56 6.78 1.39 -3.82
C LEU A 56 5.90 1.77 -5.01
N VAL A 57 6.27 1.28 -6.18
CA VAL A 57 5.50 1.40 -7.43
C VAL A 57 5.03 0.01 -7.82
N ALA A 58 3.75 -0.13 -8.17
CA ALA A 58 3.19 -1.35 -8.75
C ALA A 58 2.75 -1.13 -10.18
N GLY A 59 2.68 -2.20 -10.95
CA GLY A 59 2.21 -2.22 -12.33
C GLY A 59 2.77 -3.45 -13.05
N GLN A 60 2.08 -3.92 -14.08
CA GLN A 60 2.49 -5.09 -14.87
C GLN A 60 3.88 -4.92 -15.49
N SER A 61 4.21 -3.70 -15.91
CA SER A 61 5.46 -3.36 -16.58
C SER A 61 6.51 -2.72 -15.66
N VAL A 62 6.31 -2.83 -14.34
CA VAL A 62 7.20 -2.24 -13.33
C VAL A 62 8.11 -3.31 -12.77
N ASP A 63 9.41 -3.20 -13.06
CA ASP A 63 10.43 -4.00 -12.38
C ASP A 63 10.82 -3.32 -11.06
N GLN A 64 10.76 -4.08 -9.96
CA GLN A 64 11.20 -3.59 -8.64
C GLN A 64 12.71 -3.30 -8.57
N ASN A 65 13.49 -3.77 -9.55
CA ASN A 65 14.92 -3.49 -9.70
C ASN A 65 15.23 -2.47 -10.82
N MET A 66 14.21 -1.73 -11.30
CA MET A 66 14.40 -0.74 -12.37
C MET A 66 15.44 0.33 -11.98
N THR A 67 16.19 0.82 -12.98
CA THR A 67 17.25 1.82 -12.79
C THR A 67 16.76 3.26 -12.79
N ASN A 68 15.44 3.48 -12.80
CA ASN A 68 14.83 4.79 -12.84
C ASN A 68 15.21 5.59 -11.59
N GLU A 69 15.45 6.89 -11.77
CA GLU A 69 15.67 7.80 -10.65
C GLU A 69 14.35 8.32 -10.09
N VAL A 70 14.28 8.38 -8.76
CA VAL A 70 13.21 9.07 -8.02
C VAL A 70 13.72 10.43 -7.62
N GLU A 71 13.01 11.47 -8.03
CA GLU A 71 13.20 12.86 -7.62
C GLU A 71 12.38 13.11 -6.34
N TRP A 72 13.05 13.59 -5.29
CA TRP A 72 12.46 13.86 -3.99
C TRP A 72 12.37 15.37 -3.75
N ILE A 73 11.21 15.84 -3.29
CA ILE A 73 10.93 17.26 -3.09
C ILE A 73 10.22 17.46 -1.76
N LEU A 74 10.69 18.38 -0.93
CA LEU A 74 10.09 18.76 0.34
C LEU A 74 9.28 20.05 0.19
N GLY A 75 8.15 20.16 0.90
CA GLY A 75 7.30 21.35 0.91
C GLY A 75 6.53 21.60 -0.39
N ALA A 76 6.48 20.60 -1.29
CA ALA A 76 5.69 20.68 -2.50
C ALA A 76 4.21 20.45 -2.18
N ASP A 77 3.37 21.50 -2.30
CA ASP A 77 1.92 21.32 -2.45
C ASP A 77 1.62 20.87 -3.89
N LEU A 78 0.68 19.94 -4.07
CA LEU A 78 0.20 19.53 -5.40
C LEU A 78 -0.44 20.68 -6.18
N ASN A 79 -0.96 21.69 -5.47
CA ASN A 79 -1.76 22.76 -6.04
C ASN A 79 -1.14 24.17 -5.87
N ASP A 80 -0.07 24.31 -5.10
CA ASP A 80 0.54 25.62 -4.80
C ASP A 80 2.06 25.54 -4.74
N THR A 81 2.73 26.03 -5.79
CA THR A 81 4.19 26.07 -5.88
C THR A 81 4.78 27.33 -5.23
N SER A 82 3.97 28.17 -4.57
CA SER A 82 4.35 29.57 -4.39
C SER A 82 5.24 29.88 -3.19
N ASN A 83 5.45 28.99 -2.21
CA ASN A 83 6.22 29.40 -1.04
C ASN A 83 7.47 28.57 -0.67
N TYR A 84 7.50 27.24 -0.60
CA TYR A 84 8.75 26.55 -0.18
C TYR A 84 8.87 25.13 -0.73
N SER A 85 9.25 24.95 -2.01
CA SER A 85 9.64 23.62 -2.52
C SER A 85 11.16 23.48 -2.57
N VAL A 86 11.72 22.56 -1.78
CA VAL A 86 13.15 22.25 -1.78
C VAL A 86 13.36 20.92 -2.49
N ALA A 87 14.13 20.92 -3.59
CA ALA A 87 14.56 19.68 -4.23
C ALA A 87 15.60 19.00 -3.32
N LEU A 88 15.27 17.81 -2.82
CA LEU A 88 16.14 17.06 -1.91
C LEU A 88 17.23 16.32 -2.69
N GLY A 89 16.93 15.91 -3.93
CA GLY A 89 17.86 15.22 -4.81
C GLY A 89 17.20 14.10 -5.59
N ARG A 90 18.05 13.23 -6.14
CA ARG A 90 17.65 12.04 -6.89
C ARG A 90 18.35 10.81 -6.36
N ALA A 91 17.67 9.68 -6.35
CA ALA A 91 18.26 8.38 -6.06
C ALA A 91 17.67 7.30 -6.95
N PRO A 92 18.42 6.20 -7.22
CA PRO A 92 17.88 5.02 -7.86
C PRO A 92 16.65 4.48 -7.11
N TYR A 93 15.63 4.04 -7.84
CA TYR A 93 14.36 3.54 -7.29
C TYR A 93 14.53 2.45 -6.23
N ASN A 94 15.43 1.50 -6.46
CA ASN A 94 15.66 0.36 -5.58
C ASN A 94 16.47 0.71 -4.32
N GLN A 95 16.87 1.97 -4.14
CA GLN A 95 17.63 2.43 -2.99
C GLN A 95 16.79 3.29 -2.07
N THR A 96 17.09 3.16 -0.78
CA THR A 96 16.64 4.11 0.22
C THR A 96 17.37 5.45 0.03
N PHE A 97 16.62 6.53 -0.16
CA PHE A 97 17.18 7.87 -0.19
C PHE A 97 17.30 8.40 1.23
N THR A 98 18.51 8.61 1.72
CA THR A 98 18.75 9.18 3.05
C THR A 98 18.98 10.67 2.93
N LEU A 99 18.20 11.45 3.67
CA LEU A 99 18.44 12.86 3.86
C LEU A 99 19.50 13.03 4.95
N ASP A 100 20.54 13.81 4.68
CA ASP A 100 21.44 14.27 5.72
C ASP A 100 20.90 15.55 6.41
N GLU A 101 21.49 15.89 7.55
CA GLU A 101 21.04 16.99 8.41
C GLU A 101 21.21 18.38 7.74
N THR A 102 21.92 18.48 6.60
CA THR A 102 22.28 19.77 5.98
C THR A 102 21.13 20.44 5.24
N ILE A 103 20.07 19.69 4.92
CA ILE A 103 18.88 20.24 4.26
C ILE A 103 18.06 21.10 5.22
N TRP A 104 18.20 20.92 6.55
CA TRP A 104 17.57 21.83 7.52
C TRP A 104 18.10 23.26 7.42
N ASP A 105 19.36 23.45 6.99
CA ASP A 105 19.94 24.78 6.75
C ASP A 105 19.33 25.45 5.50
N THR A 106 18.71 24.67 4.61
CA THR A 106 18.05 25.18 3.40
C THR A 106 16.60 25.62 3.64
N ILE A 107 15.99 25.18 4.75
CA ILE A 107 14.65 25.62 5.15
C ILE A 107 14.83 26.82 6.10
N PRO A 108 14.35 28.02 5.74
CA PRO A 108 14.49 29.18 6.61
C PRO A 108 13.83 28.90 7.97
N GLN A 109 14.60 29.02 9.06
CA GLN A 109 14.10 28.75 10.42
C GLN A 109 12.94 29.68 10.80
N ASP A 110 12.93 30.91 10.28
CA ASP A 110 11.82 31.85 10.45
C ASP A 110 10.52 31.30 9.81
N SER A 111 10.61 30.61 8.67
CA SER A 111 9.46 29.95 8.05
C SER A 111 8.99 28.73 8.85
N ILE A 112 9.91 27.96 9.44
CA ILE A 112 9.54 26.85 10.34
C ILE A 112 8.81 27.39 11.58
N ASN A 113 9.35 28.43 12.21
CA ASN A 113 8.76 29.05 13.40
C ASN A 113 7.41 29.71 13.09
N GLU A 114 7.26 30.36 11.93
CA GLU A 114 5.98 30.93 11.48
C GLU A 114 4.93 29.84 11.22
N LEU A 115 5.33 28.73 10.59
CA LEU A 115 4.42 27.61 10.28
C LEU A 115 4.04 26.79 11.52
N MET A 116 4.94 26.66 12.50
CA MET A 116 4.60 26.07 13.80
C MET A 116 3.70 27.02 14.60
N GLY A 117 3.98 28.32 14.64
CA GLY A 117 3.22 29.28 15.44
C GLY A 117 3.18 28.84 16.92
N ASP A 118 1.97 28.71 17.48
CA ASP A 118 1.76 28.18 18.84
C ASP A 118 1.69 26.64 18.89
N ARG A 119 1.84 25.95 17.76
CA ARG A 119 1.81 24.48 17.68
C ARG A 119 3.17 23.91 18.05
N THR A 120 3.16 22.73 18.67
CA THR A 120 4.37 21.96 18.99
C THR A 120 4.87 21.08 17.83
N TRP A 121 4.23 21.18 16.67
CA TRP A 121 4.52 20.37 15.49
C TRP A 121 4.11 21.08 14.18
N ILE A 122 4.72 20.63 13.08
CA ILE A 122 4.41 21.02 11.70
C ILE A 122 4.40 19.80 10.79
N ASP A 123 3.48 19.80 9.84
CA ASP A 123 3.34 18.78 8.81
C ASP A 123 3.92 19.31 7.49
N ILE A 124 4.93 18.62 6.96
CA ILE A 124 5.67 19.00 5.76
C ILE A 124 5.41 17.95 4.67
N PRO A 125 4.88 18.31 3.50
CA PRO A 125 4.69 17.34 2.42
C PRO A 125 6.04 16.95 1.80
N VAL A 126 6.24 15.66 1.61
CA VAL A 126 7.35 15.05 0.87
C VAL A 126 6.78 14.42 -0.39
N MET A 127 7.17 14.93 -1.54
CA MET A 127 6.79 14.40 -2.85
C MET A 127 7.89 13.50 -3.42
N ALA A 128 7.49 12.35 -3.93
CA ALA A 128 8.27 11.52 -4.83
C ALA A 128 7.77 11.70 -6.26
N LYS A 129 8.69 11.84 -7.21
CA LYS A 129 8.39 11.86 -8.64
C LYS A 129 9.30 10.87 -9.36
N VAL A 130 8.70 10.00 -10.17
CA VAL A 130 9.42 8.99 -10.96
C VAL A 130 8.77 8.88 -12.33
N VAL A 131 9.56 8.65 -13.36
CA VAL A 131 9.05 8.39 -14.72
C VAL A 131 9.18 6.89 -14.98
N VAL A 132 8.08 6.20 -15.23
CA VAL A 132 8.06 4.77 -15.52
C VAL A 132 7.35 4.56 -16.86
N ASN A 133 8.04 3.94 -17.82
CA ASN A 133 7.53 3.68 -19.16
C ASN A 133 6.93 4.94 -19.83
N GLY A 134 7.63 6.08 -19.69
CA GLY A 134 7.19 7.38 -20.21
C GLY A 134 6.08 8.08 -19.40
N THR A 135 5.49 7.40 -18.41
CA THR A 135 4.46 7.98 -17.53
C THR A 135 5.11 8.60 -16.30
N THR A 136 4.81 9.88 -16.02
CA THR A 136 5.25 10.52 -14.77
C THR A 136 4.28 10.17 -13.64
N LEU A 137 4.79 9.50 -12.61
CA LEU A 137 4.08 9.21 -11.38
C LEU A 137 4.50 10.20 -10.30
N ARG A 138 3.53 10.62 -9.47
CA ARG A 138 3.77 11.50 -8.32
C ARG A 138 3.02 10.96 -7.11
N GLY A 139 3.69 10.94 -5.97
CA GLY A 139 3.09 10.56 -4.69
C GLY A 139 3.54 11.54 -3.63
N ILE A 140 2.64 11.89 -2.71
CA ILE A 140 2.97 12.73 -1.56
C ILE A 140 2.74 11.95 -0.28
N LYS A 141 3.63 12.18 0.68
CA LYS A 141 3.44 11.79 2.06
C LYS A 141 3.80 12.93 2.98
N THR A 142 3.05 13.09 4.06
CA THR A 142 3.37 14.05 5.11
C THR A 142 4.46 13.51 6.03
N LEU A 143 5.47 14.34 6.28
CA LEU A 143 6.46 14.22 7.33
C LEU A 143 6.05 15.13 8.48
N ARG A 144 5.93 14.61 9.70
CA ARG A 144 5.69 15.46 10.88
C ARG A 144 7.00 15.80 11.56
N MET A 145 7.26 17.09 11.72
CA MET A 145 8.31 17.59 12.58
C MET A 145 7.71 18.04 13.92
N THR A 146 8.27 17.59 15.03
CA THR A 146 7.76 17.80 16.39
C THR A 146 8.90 17.75 17.42
N GLU A 147 8.75 18.44 18.55
CA GLU A 147 9.73 18.37 19.64
C GLU A 147 9.73 17.00 20.36
N MET A 148 8.60 16.29 20.31
CA MET A 148 8.38 15.02 21.00
C MET A 148 7.91 13.94 20.01
N PRO A 149 8.81 13.38 19.18
CA PRO A 149 8.45 12.30 18.27
C PRO A 149 8.07 11.04 19.04
N ALA A 150 6.89 10.50 18.75
CA ALA A 150 6.36 9.29 19.35
C ALA A 150 5.86 8.30 18.29
N GLY A 151 5.50 8.79 17.11
CA GLY A 151 5.05 7.97 15.99
C GLY A 151 6.14 7.03 15.47
N MET A 152 5.78 5.76 15.29
CA MET A 152 6.61 4.76 14.63
C MET A 152 5.89 4.20 13.41
N ASN A 153 6.65 3.64 12.47
CA ASN A 153 6.04 2.85 11.42
C ASN A 153 5.63 1.48 11.98
N PRO A 154 4.53 0.88 11.50
CA PRO A 154 4.37 -0.57 11.61
C PRO A 154 5.57 -1.27 10.96
N VAL A 155 5.83 -2.52 11.36
CA VAL A 155 6.92 -3.30 10.78
C VAL A 155 6.41 -4.65 10.32
N ILE A 156 6.39 -4.87 9.01
CA ILE A 156 6.07 -6.16 8.41
C ILE A 156 7.32 -7.03 8.48
N ARG A 157 7.28 -8.09 9.29
CA ARG A 157 8.38 -9.04 9.44
C ARG A 157 8.45 -10.02 8.27
N ALA A 158 7.30 -10.55 7.91
CA ALA A 158 7.17 -11.58 6.91
C ALA A 158 5.74 -11.62 6.35
N VAL A 159 5.56 -12.35 5.26
CA VAL A 159 4.27 -12.79 4.76
C VAL A 159 4.24 -14.32 4.80
N THR A 160 3.22 -14.91 5.40
CA THR A 160 2.99 -16.35 5.32
C THR A 160 2.11 -16.64 4.11
N ALA A 161 2.57 -17.50 3.22
CA ALA A 161 1.78 -18.08 2.15
C ALA A 161 1.31 -19.48 2.56
N LYS A 162 0.04 -19.78 2.37
CA LYS A 162 -0.55 -21.10 2.64
C LYS A 162 -1.38 -21.57 1.44
N TYR A 163 -1.12 -22.79 1.01
CA TYR A 163 -1.83 -23.43 -0.10
C TYR A 163 -1.86 -24.95 0.11
N GLY A 164 -3.03 -25.55 -0.05
CA GLY A 164 -3.23 -26.96 0.33
C GLY A 164 -2.78 -27.22 1.77
N THR A 165 -1.84 -28.16 1.95
CA THR A 165 -1.22 -28.46 3.25
C THR A 165 0.09 -27.72 3.50
N GLU A 166 0.61 -27.02 2.49
CA GLU A 166 1.91 -26.36 2.54
C GLU A 166 1.81 -24.97 3.18
N THR A 167 2.89 -24.55 3.84
CA THR A 167 3.00 -23.21 4.43
C THR A 167 4.44 -22.72 4.30
N ILE A 168 4.59 -21.54 3.72
CA ILE A 168 5.89 -20.90 3.47
C ILE A 168 5.90 -19.52 4.10
N THR A 169 7.00 -19.15 4.76
CA THR A 169 7.20 -17.79 5.28
C THR A 169 8.19 -17.05 4.39
N ILE A 170 7.74 -15.92 3.84
CA ILE A 170 8.49 -15.04 2.95
C ILE A 170 9.02 -13.87 3.78
N THR A 171 10.34 -13.65 3.77
CA THR A 171 10.98 -12.58 4.55
C THR A 171 11.64 -11.55 3.64
N ARG A 172 11.99 -10.36 4.18
CA ARG A 172 12.60 -9.29 3.37
C ARG A 172 14.00 -9.61 2.87
N ASN A 173 14.72 -10.51 3.55
CA ASN A 173 16.14 -10.80 3.36
C ASN A 173 16.40 -12.09 2.59
N GLU A 174 15.40 -12.98 2.49
CA GLU A 174 15.53 -14.30 1.87
C GLU A 174 14.29 -14.60 1.02
N ASN A 175 14.51 -15.10 -0.21
CA ASN A 175 13.48 -15.62 -1.12
C ASN A 175 12.29 -14.68 -1.36
N ARG A 176 12.52 -13.55 -2.04
CA ARG A 176 11.44 -12.71 -2.59
C ARG A 176 10.77 -13.30 -3.83
N ILE A 177 10.95 -14.59 -4.09
CA ILE A 177 10.35 -15.31 -5.21
C ILE A 177 9.70 -16.56 -4.63
N LEU A 178 8.40 -16.69 -4.83
CA LEU A 178 7.64 -17.91 -4.58
C LEU A 178 7.26 -18.50 -5.95
N THR A 179 7.63 -19.74 -6.20
CA THR A 179 7.34 -20.43 -7.47
C THR A 179 6.49 -21.67 -7.21
N LEU A 180 5.39 -21.80 -7.94
CA LEU A 180 4.58 -23.02 -8.01
C LEU A 180 4.53 -23.48 -9.48
N ALA A 181 4.66 -24.78 -9.70
CA ALA A 181 4.80 -25.34 -11.04
C ALA A 181 3.98 -26.62 -11.25
N GLY A 182 3.46 -26.80 -12.46
CA GLY A 182 2.73 -27.99 -12.88
C GLY A 182 1.55 -28.33 -11.96
N ASP A 183 1.37 -29.62 -11.67
CA ASP A 183 0.24 -30.15 -10.87
C ASP A 183 0.23 -29.69 -9.40
N SER A 184 1.25 -28.94 -8.95
CA SER A 184 1.32 -28.38 -7.59
C SER A 184 0.62 -27.04 -7.44
N ILE A 185 0.12 -26.44 -8.52
CA ILE A 185 -0.57 -25.15 -8.47
C ILE A 185 -1.95 -25.35 -7.84
N PRO A 186 -2.22 -24.72 -6.68
CA PRO A 186 -3.52 -24.80 -6.04
C PRO A 186 -4.53 -23.91 -6.76
N ASP A 187 -5.82 -24.22 -6.64
CA ASP A 187 -6.90 -23.33 -7.11
C ASP A 187 -6.86 -21.99 -6.35
N ASN A 188 -6.49 -22.03 -5.06
CA ASN A 188 -6.42 -20.87 -4.19
C ASN A 188 -5.17 -20.89 -3.29
N PHE A 189 -4.63 -19.71 -3.00
CA PHE A 189 -3.58 -19.54 -2.00
C PHE A 189 -3.90 -18.34 -1.10
N ALA A 190 -3.60 -18.49 0.19
CA ALA A 190 -3.78 -17.46 1.18
C ALA A 190 -2.45 -16.80 1.51
N LEU A 191 -2.48 -15.49 1.73
CA LEU A 191 -1.37 -14.72 2.25
C LEU A 191 -1.81 -14.04 3.55
N THR A 192 -0.96 -14.12 4.57
CA THR A 192 -1.19 -13.49 5.88
C THR A 192 0.01 -12.63 6.24
N ALA A 193 -0.24 -11.38 6.62
CA ALA A 193 0.80 -10.47 7.09
C ALA A 193 1.27 -10.85 8.49
N ASN A 194 2.58 -11.01 8.70
CA ASN A 194 3.15 -11.19 10.04
C ASN A 194 3.79 -9.88 10.49
N MET A 195 3.13 -9.21 11.43
CA MET A 195 3.59 -7.93 11.97
C MET A 195 4.56 -8.13 13.13
N GLN A 196 5.50 -7.20 13.31
CA GLN A 196 6.20 -7.05 14.58
C GLN A 196 5.24 -6.47 15.61
N ASP A 197 5.23 -7.03 16.81
CA ASP A 197 4.56 -6.40 17.94
C ASP A 197 5.29 -5.09 18.29
N MET A 198 4.54 -4.00 18.20
CA MET A 198 5.00 -2.64 18.48
C MET A 198 4.31 -2.07 19.73
N GLY A 199 3.62 -2.87 20.54
CA GLY A 199 2.91 -2.39 21.72
C GLY A 199 1.91 -1.26 21.40
N GLU A 200 1.91 -0.20 22.21
CA GLU A 200 1.00 0.96 22.07
C GLU A 200 1.45 1.97 20.99
N PHE A 201 2.53 1.70 20.25
CA PHE A 201 3.03 2.65 19.25
C PHE A 201 2.16 2.73 17.99
N ASN A 202 1.29 1.74 17.73
CA ASN A 202 0.33 1.73 16.63
C ASN A 202 -1.08 1.45 17.18
N ASP A 203 -2.10 2.12 16.67
CA ASP A 203 -3.46 1.98 17.21
C ASP A 203 -4.23 0.91 16.45
N LYS A 204 -4.48 1.16 15.16
CA LYS A 204 -5.19 0.25 14.26
C LYS A 204 -4.46 0.14 12.95
N LEU A 205 -4.07 -1.09 12.62
CA LEU A 205 -3.43 -1.39 11.35
C LEU A 205 -4.48 -1.57 10.26
N ILE A 206 -4.27 -0.86 9.14
CA ILE A 206 -4.98 -1.06 7.89
C ILE A 206 -4.03 -1.75 6.93
N TYR A 207 -4.47 -2.87 6.39
CA TYR A 207 -3.77 -3.64 5.38
C TYR A 207 -4.29 -3.23 4.01
N GLN A 208 -3.45 -3.31 2.99
CA GLN A 208 -3.84 -3.13 1.61
C GLN A 208 -3.00 -4.08 0.76
N TRP A 209 -3.64 -5.16 0.31
CA TRP A 209 -3.07 -6.10 -0.63
C TRP A 209 -3.28 -5.62 -2.06
N SER A 210 -2.30 -5.87 -2.91
CA SER A 210 -2.38 -5.60 -4.35
C SER A 210 -1.52 -6.61 -5.10
N VAL A 211 -1.83 -6.83 -6.37
CA VAL A 211 -1.11 -7.76 -7.25
C VAL A 211 -0.93 -7.11 -8.62
N SER A 212 0.19 -7.31 -9.30
CA SER A 212 0.30 -6.90 -10.71
C SER A 212 -0.53 -7.83 -11.60
N ALA A 213 -0.90 -7.38 -12.81
CA ALA A 213 -1.18 -8.38 -13.84
C ALA A 213 0.11 -9.16 -14.17
N ALA A 214 -0.02 -10.34 -14.77
CA ALA A 214 1.13 -11.17 -15.14
C ALA A 214 2.10 -10.40 -16.06
N ARG A 215 3.40 -10.37 -15.73
CA ARG A 215 4.44 -9.71 -16.54
C ARG A 215 4.55 -10.31 -17.93
N TRP A 216 4.30 -11.61 -18.04
CA TRP A 216 4.21 -12.35 -19.30
C TRP A 216 2.94 -13.20 -19.26
N GLY A 217 2.25 -13.28 -20.40
CA GLY A 217 0.89 -13.82 -20.48
C GLY A 217 -0.18 -12.75 -20.27
N GLU A 218 -1.44 -13.19 -20.18
CA GLU A 218 -2.62 -12.34 -19.94
C GLU A 218 -3.24 -12.59 -18.56
N GLY A 219 -2.54 -13.33 -17.69
CA GLY A 219 -3.10 -13.81 -16.43
C GLY A 219 -3.33 -12.72 -15.39
N GLU A 220 -4.42 -12.86 -14.65
CA GLU A 220 -4.80 -12.00 -13.52
C GLU A 220 -5.14 -12.87 -12.29
N LEU A 221 -4.71 -12.46 -11.11
CA LEU A 221 -5.05 -13.14 -9.85
C LEU A 221 -6.13 -12.37 -9.14
N TYR A 222 -7.25 -13.04 -8.87
CA TYR A 222 -8.43 -12.43 -8.28
C TYR A 222 -8.53 -12.77 -6.81
N ILE A 223 -9.00 -11.83 -6.00
CA ILE A 223 -9.26 -12.09 -4.58
C ILE A 223 -10.51 -12.97 -4.47
N ASN A 224 -10.33 -14.15 -3.89
CA ASN A 224 -11.44 -15.05 -3.60
C ASN A 224 -12.12 -14.62 -2.29
N SER A 225 -13.40 -14.28 -2.37
CA SER A 225 -14.23 -13.89 -1.22
C SER A 225 -15.15 -15.01 -0.70
N GLU A 226 -15.11 -16.20 -1.32
CA GLU A 226 -15.91 -17.34 -0.93
C GLU A 226 -15.51 -17.86 0.44
N LYS A 227 -16.47 -17.86 1.36
CA LYS A 227 -16.24 -18.22 2.76
C LYS A 227 -15.61 -19.62 2.89
N LYS A 228 -16.07 -20.57 2.08
CA LYS A 228 -15.60 -21.96 2.12
C LYS A 228 -14.10 -22.06 1.80
N ASP A 229 -13.64 -21.37 0.77
CA ASP A 229 -12.25 -21.44 0.32
C ASP A 229 -11.33 -20.70 1.29
N ILE A 230 -11.80 -19.57 1.83
CA ILE A 230 -11.14 -18.85 2.92
C ILE A 230 -10.98 -19.75 4.14
N GLU A 231 -12.04 -20.40 4.61
CA GLU A 231 -12.00 -21.25 5.81
C GLU A 231 -11.16 -22.52 5.60
N GLN A 232 -11.15 -23.06 4.38
CA GLN A 232 -10.30 -24.19 4.02
C GLN A 232 -8.81 -23.86 4.19
N LEU A 233 -8.39 -22.65 3.80
CA LEU A 233 -6.99 -22.24 3.90
C LEU A 233 -6.66 -21.66 5.27
N LEU A 234 -7.50 -20.81 5.84
CA LEU A 234 -7.18 -20.02 7.03
C LEU A 234 -7.80 -20.55 8.33
N GLY A 235 -8.70 -21.53 8.24
CA GLY A 235 -9.40 -22.12 9.38
C GLY A 235 -10.82 -21.59 9.58
N GLU A 236 -11.58 -22.26 10.45
CA GLU A 236 -12.99 -21.96 10.69
C GLU A 236 -13.20 -20.49 11.14
N ASN A 237 -14.22 -19.84 10.59
CA ASN A 237 -14.58 -18.43 10.82
C ASN A 237 -13.50 -17.41 10.41
N ALA A 238 -12.46 -17.82 9.68
CA ALA A 238 -11.48 -16.89 9.14
C ALA A 238 -12.12 -15.91 8.15
N THR A 239 -11.49 -14.74 8.03
CA THR A 239 -11.88 -13.72 7.05
C THR A 239 -10.65 -13.26 6.29
N ALA A 240 -10.82 -13.06 4.99
CA ALA A 240 -9.78 -12.53 4.11
C ALA A 240 -10.40 -11.50 3.18
N ALA A 241 -9.66 -10.44 2.89
CA ALA A 241 -10.06 -9.38 1.96
C ALA A 241 -8.84 -8.50 1.64
N GLU A 242 -8.96 -7.69 0.58
CA GLU A 242 -7.89 -6.76 0.17
C GLU A 242 -7.44 -5.81 1.30
N TYR A 243 -8.32 -5.46 2.24
CA TYR A 243 -8.02 -4.57 3.38
C TYR A 243 -7.87 -5.27 4.73
N ARG A 244 -7.63 -6.58 4.74
CA ARG A 244 -7.45 -7.39 5.97
C ARG A 244 -6.02 -7.91 6.08
N GLU A 245 -5.68 -8.37 7.27
CA GLU A 245 -4.38 -9.00 7.56
C GLU A 245 -4.11 -10.20 6.64
N SER A 246 -5.16 -10.90 6.23
CA SER A 246 -5.09 -11.98 5.25
C SER A 246 -5.88 -11.68 3.99
N VAL A 247 -5.37 -12.18 2.86
CA VAL A 247 -6.04 -12.19 1.54
C VAL A 247 -5.95 -13.60 0.97
N VAL A 248 -6.97 -14.02 0.21
CA VAL A 248 -6.94 -15.26 -0.56
C VAL A 248 -7.04 -14.89 -2.03
N PHE A 249 -6.12 -15.41 -2.83
CA PHE A 249 -6.12 -15.24 -4.28
C PHE A 249 -6.49 -16.56 -4.95
N SER A 250 -7.33 -16.47 -5.97
CA SER A 250 -7.62 -17.53 -6.93
C SER A 250 -6.56 -17.52 -8.04
N THR A 251 -6.12 -18.72 -8.44
CA THR A 251 -5.28 -18.93 -9.62
C THR A 251 -6.10 -19.20 -10.88
N GLN A 252 -7.43 -19.33 -10.76
CA GLN A 252 -8.36 -19.79 -11.81
C GLN A 252 -9.39 -18.70 -12.20
N GLY A 253 -8.95 -17.45 -12.30
CA GLY A 253 -9.84 -16.32 -12.64
C GLY A 253 -10.75 -15.89 -11.48
N GLU A 254 -11.70 -14.98 -11.76
CA GLU A 254 -12.57 -14.36 -10.74
C GLU A 254 -13.50 -15.36 -10.06
N ASP A 255 -14.13 -16.23 -10.86
CA ASP A 255 -15.13 -17.20 -10.39
C ASP A 255 -14.52 -18.57 -10.04
N GLY A 256 -13.23 -18.78 -10.31
CA GLY A 256 -12.54 -20.05 -10.06
C GLY A 256 -12.83 -21.14 -11.10
N ASP A 257 -13.52 -20.81 -12.20
CA ASP A 257 -13.86 -21.74 -13.28
C ASP A 257 -12.92 -21.63 -14.50
N ASP A 258 -12.03 -20.63 -14.53
CA ASP A 258 -11.09 -20.44 -15.63
C ASP A 258 -9.87 -21.37 -15.52
N PRO A 259 -9.14 -21.62 -16.62
CA PRO A 259 -7.84 -22.25 -16.54
C PRO A 259 -6.89 -21.50 -15.59
N VAL A 260 -5.87 -22.21 -15.09
CA VAL A 260 -4.82 -21.60 -14.29
C VAL A 260 -4.20 -20.42 -15.04
N GLN A 261 -4.17 -19.29 -14.36
CA GLN A 261 -3.61 -18.03 -14.82
C GLN A 261 -2.10 -18.08 -14.60
N PHE A 262 -1.36 -18.59 -15.59
CA PHE A 262 0.11 -18.66 -15.53
C PHE A 262 0.74 -17.28 -15.73
N GLY A 263 1.89 -17.07 -15.08
CA GLY A 263 2.60 -15.80 -15.17
C GLY A 263 3.54 -15.53 -14.00
N GLU A 264 4.28 -14.44 -14.14
CA GLU A 264 5.03 -13.80 -13.06
C GLU A 264 4.27 -12.58 -12.57
N TYR A 265 3.93 -12.59 -11.28
CA TYR A 265 3.15 -11.58 -10.60
C TYR A 265 4.02 -10.92 -9.53
N ASP A 266 3.86 -9.62 -9.31
CA ASP A 266 4.35 -8.98 -8.10
C ASP A 266 3.19 -8.84 -7.12
N ILE A 267 3.38 -9.35 -5.90
CA ILE A 267 2.45 -9.21 -4.80
C ILE A 267 2.94 -8.11 -3.87
N PHE A 268 2.03 -7.23 -3.50
CA PHE A 268 2.30 -6.07 -2.65
C PHE A 268 1.41 -6.09 -1.42
N LEU A 269 2.01 -5.74 -0.29
CA LEU A 269 1.31 -5.44 0.95
C LEU A 269 1.74 -4.06 1.44
N VAL A 270 0.79 -3.17 1.64
CA VAL A 270 0.99 -1.90 2.34
C VAL A 270 0.24 -1.94 3.66
N VAL A 271 0.92 -1.65 4.76
CA VAL A 271 0.31 -1.55 6.09
C VAL A 271 0.45 -0.13 6.60
N ARG A 272 -0.67 0.48 6.96
CA ARG A 272 -0.77 1.85 7.48
C ARG A 272 -1.28 1.81 8.91
N ASP A 273 -0.72 2.68 9.75
CA ASP A 273 -1.27 2.93 11.07
C ASP A 273 -2.39 3.99 10.97
N LYS A 274 -3.51 3.75 11.65
CA LYS A 274 -4.63 4.67 11.72
C LYS A 274 -5.08 4.82 13.17
N LYS A 275 -5.33 6.05 13.58
CA LYS A 275 -5.86 6.37 14.90
C LYS A 275 -7.29 5.82 15.08
N ILE A 276 -7.55 5.14 16.21
CA ILE A 276 -8.85 4.49 16.48
C ILE A 276 -10.00 5.50 16.65
N ASP A 277 -9.73 6.65 17.27
CA ASP A 277 -10.74 7.65 17.64
C ASP A 277 -10.87 8.81 16.63
N SER A 278 -10.31 8.68 15.42
CA SER A 278 -10.35 9.79 14.47
C SER A 278 -11.67 9.87 13.68
N SER A 279 -12.32 11.03 13.80
CA SER A 279 -13.41 11.45 12.91
C SER A 279 -12.95 12.43 11.83
N GLY A 280 -11.70 12.91 11.91
CA GLY A 280 -11.09 13.85 10.98
C GLY A 280 -10.34 13.16 9.83
N ARG A 281 -10.32 13.80 8.65
CA ARG A 281 -9.50 13.38 7.49
C ARG A 281 -7.98 13.54 7.72
N GLU A 282 -7.58 14.22 8.79
CA GLU A 282 -6.18 14.63 9.06
C GLU A 282 -5.47 13.72 10.09
N GLU A 283 -6.09 12.64 10.53
CA GLU A 283 -5.56 11.79 11.61
C GLU A 283 -5.30 10.33 11.17
N ASP A 284 -4.88 10.13 9.91
CA ASP A 284 -4.09 8.94 9.57
C ASP A 284 -2.74 9.10 10.28
N ARG A 285 -2.33 8.13 11.11
CA ARG A 285 -0.99 8.19 11.70
C ARG A 285 0.00 8.00 10.56
N PHE A 286 1.06 8.80 10.51
CA PHE A 286 1.97 8.81 9.35
C PHE A 286 2.74 7.49 9.16
N GLY A 287 2.64 6.57 10.12
CA GLY A 287 3.27 5.25 10.08
C GLY A 287 2.84 4.42 8.88
N LEU A 288 3.79 4.00 8.06
CA LEU A 288 3.57 3.09 6.94
C LEU A 288 4.74 2.13 6.79
N ASP A 289 4.44 0.88 6.48
CA ASP A 289 5.42 -0.05 5.95
C ASP A 289 4.84 -0.81 4.76
N PHE A 290 5.72 -1.32 3.90
CA PHE A 290 5.31 -2.10 2.75
C PHE A 290 6.24 -3.26 2.48
N PHE A 291 5.69 -4.34 1.94
CA PHE A 291 6.38 -5.58 1.60
C PHE A 291 6.02 -5.94 0.15
N HIS A 292 7.00 -6.46 -0.59
CA HIS A 292 6.76 -7.02 -1.92
C HIS A 292 7.50 -8.34 -2.10
N PHE A 293 6.96 -9.21 -2.92
CA PHE A 293 7.64 -10.40 -3.44
C PHE A 293 7.04 -10.76 -4.80
N THR A 294 7.83 -11.48 -5.59
CA THR A 294 7.42 -12.01 -6.89
C THR A 294 6.84 -13.41 -6.70
N PHE A 295 5.73 -13.69 -7.38
CA PHE A 295 5.04 -14.96 -7.38
C PHE A 295 4.97 -15.49 -8.82
N ILE A 296 5.47 -16.70 -9.03
CA ILE A 296 5.58 -17.32 -10.35
C ILE A 296 4.69 -18.56 -10.39
N LEU A 297 3.73 -18.56 -11.31
CA LEU A 297 2.94 -19.71 -11.69
C LEU A 297 3.44 -20.21 -13.05
N SER A 298 4.01 -21.41 -13.09
CA SER A 298 4.61 -22.02 -14.30
C SER A 298 3.91 -23.31 -14.68
N ASP A 299 3.75 -23.56 -15.98
CA ASP A 299 3.27 -24.86 -16.48
C ASP A 299 4.30 -25.97 -16.32
N HIS A 300 5.58 -25.61 -16.11
CA HIS A 300 6.73 -26.51 -16.01
C HIS A 300 7.70 -26.13 -14.89
#